data_AF-A0A1F3BCF3-F1
#
_entry.id   AF-A0A1F3BCF3-F1
#
_cell.length_a   1.000
_cell.length_b   1.000
_cell.length_c   1.000
_cell.angle_alpha   90.00
_cell.angle_beta   90.00
_cell.angle_gamma   90.00
#
_symmetry.space_group_name_H-M   'P 1'
#
loop_
_entity.id
_entity.type
_entity.pdbx_description
1 polymer ?
#
loop_
_entity_poly.entity_id
_entity_poly.type
_entity_poly.pdbx_seq_one_letter_code
_entity_poly.pdbx_strand_id
1 'polypeptide(L)' 'MNYNRGDEIEVIIDRDGLGADQGVGHLPDETMVIIVGAGGKVGCSVKARITAVEKTSLGASVVANASA' A
#
# COMPACT_ATOMS: atom_id res chain seq x y z
N MET A 1 7.30 -11.72 6.66
CA MET A 1 6.19 -10.90 6.13
C MET A 1 4.88 -11.47 6.64
N ASN A 2 4.19 -10.73 7.50
CA ASN A 2 2.99 -11.18 8.24
C ASN A 2 1.71 -10.45 7.79
N TYR A 3 1.68 -9.98 6.54
CA TYR A 3 0.53 -9.28 5.97
C TYR A 3 -0.30 -10.25 5.13
N ASN A 4 -1.61 -10.24 5.33
CA ASN A 4 -2.55 -11.13 4.67
C ASN A 4 -3.65 -10.32 3.98
N ARG A 5 -4.24 -10.92 2.95
CA ARG A 5 -5.44 -10.37 2.32
C ARG A 5 -6.56 -10.23 3.35
N GLY A 6 -7.16 -9.05 3.40
CA GLY A 6 -8.22 -8.69 4.34
C GLY A 6 -7.73 -7.89 5.55
N ASP A 7 -6.44 -7.89 5.84
CA ASP A 7 -5.87 -7.09 6.94
C ASP A 7 -6.08 -5.60 6.68
N GLU A 8 -6.34 -4.85 7.76
CA GLU A 8 -6.38 -3.39 7.73
C GLU A 8 -5.02 -2.83 8.14
N ILE A 9 -4.55 -1.86 7.37
CA ILE A 9 -3.26 -1.19 7.56
C ILE A 9 -3.47 0.33 7.50
N GLU A 10 -2.52 1.06 8.08
CA GLU A 10 -2.44 2.50 7.98
C GLU A 10 -1.02 2.85 7.53
N VAL A 11 -0.91 3.60 6.44
CA VAL A 11 0.36 3.85 5.73
C VAL A 11 0.44 5.32 5.34
N ILE A 12 1.61 5.92 5.54
CA ILE A 12 1.93 7.26 5.01
C ILE A 12 2.27 7.12 3.53
N ILE A 13 1.65 7.93 2.69
CA ILE A 13 1.93 7.91 1.25
C ILE A 13 3.22 8.70 0.98
N ASP A 14 4.26 8.01 0.52
CA ASP A 14 5.56 8.62 0.22
C ASP A 14 5.56 9.30 -1.15
N ARG A 15 4.83 8.71 -2.12
CA ARG A 15 4.72 9.21 -3.49
C ARG A 15 3.47 8.68 -4.19
N ASP A 16 3.11 9.32 -5.29
CA ASP A 16 2.10 8.77 -6.20
C ASP A 16 2.61 7.48 -6.88
N GLY A 17 1.69 6.55 -7.08
CA GLY A 17 1.90 5.31 -7.80
C GLY A 17 1.87 5.49 -9.32
N LEU A 18 2.18 4.41 -10.03
CA LEU A 18 2.24 4.41 -11.49
C LEU A 18 0.85 4.29 -12.13
N GLY A 19 -0.09 3.62 -11.45
CA GLY A 19 -1.48 3.53 -11.90
C GLY A 19 -2.30 4.76 -11.51
N ALA A 20 -3.40 4.99 -12.22
CA ALA A 20 -4.34 6.05 -11.89
C ALA A 20 -4.84 5.90 -10.43
N ASP A 21 -4.81 7.00 -9.69
CA ASP A 21 -5.26 7.07 -8.30
C ASP A 21 -4.52 6.13 -7.33
N GLN A 22 -3.26 5.79 -7.63
CA GLN A 22 -2.42 5.01 -6.74
C GLN A 22 -1.53 5.91 -5.88
N GLY A 23 -1.34 5.51 -4.63
CA GLY A 23 -0.25 5.95 -3.77
C GLY A 23 0.68 4.79 -3.44
N VAL A 24 1.95 5.09 -3.17
CA VAL A 24 2.94 4.12 -2.69
C VAL A 24 3.48 4.60 -1.35
N GLY A 25 3.56 3.67 -0.41
CA GLY A 25 4.17 3.89 0.89
C GLY A 25 4.87 2.63 1.38
N HIS A 26 5.42 2.70 2.59
CA HIS A 26 6.09 1.58 3.23
C HIS A 26 5.46 1.27 4.59
N LEU A 27 5.35 -0.01 4.90
CA LEU A 27 4.98 -0.48 6.24
C LEU A 27 6.20 -0.40 7.18
N PRO A 28 6.03 -0.55 8.50
CA PRO A 28 7.13 -0.43 9.46
C PRO A 28 8.29 -1.41 9.26
N ASP A 29 8.08 -2.51 8.52
CA ASP A 29 9.13 -3.47 8.17
C ASP A 29 9.75 -3.22 6.78
N GLU A 30 9.55 -2.01 6.24
CA GLU A 30 9.98 -1.56 4.91
C GLU A 30 9.30 -2.31 3.74
N THR A 31 8.24 -3.08 4.01
CA THR A 31 7.42 -3.66 2.95
C THR A 31 6.77 -2.54 2.13
N MET A 32 7.02 -2.54 0.82
CA MET A 32 6.35 -1.65 -0.11
C MET A 32 4.86 -1.99 -0.24
N VAL A 33 4.01 -0.96 -0.11
CA VAL A 33 2.56 -1.06 -0.28
C VAL A 33 2.10 -0.14 -1.39
N ILE A 34 1.29 -0.67 -2.29
CA ILE A 34 0.58 0.08 -3.32
C ILE A 34 -0.87 0.22 -2.87
N ILE A 35 -1.35 1.45 -2.70
CA ILE A 35 -2.70 1.75 -2.24
C ILE A 35 -3.50 2.39 -3.38
N VAL A 36 -4.51 1.69 -3.88
CA VAL A 36 -5.49 2.24 -4.83
C VAL A 36 -6.47 3.14 -4.09
N GLY A 37 -6.77 4.32 -4.62
CA GLY A 37 -7.58 5.35 -3.94
C GLY A 37 -6.76 6.35 -3.11
N ALA A 38 -5.43 6.33 -3.27
CA ALA A 38 -4.50 7.17 -2.51
C ALA A 38 -3.70 8.13 -3.40
N GLY A 39 -4.09 8.32 -4.65
CA GLY A 39 -3.44 9.28 -5.54
C GLY A 39 -3.57 10.71 -5.01
N GLY A 40 -2.50 11.49 -5.10
CA GLY A 40 -2.46 12.87 -4.64
C GLY A 40 -2.50 13.03 -3.11
N LYS A 41 -2.35 11.93 -2.35
CA LYS A 41 -2.35 11.93 -0.87
C LYS A 41 -0.95 11.90 -0.27
N VAL A 42 0.08 12.30 -1.02
CA VAL A 42 1.48 12.31 -0.56
C VAL A 42 1.61 13.07 0.77
N GLY A 43 2.30 12.47 1.73
CA GLY A 43 2.49 12.96 3.09
C GLY A 43 1.30 12.70 4.04
N CYS A 44 0.17 12.17 3.55
CA CYS A 44 -0.99 11.86 4.38
C CYS A 44 -0.96 10.39 4.84
N SER A 45 -1.50 10.14 6.03
CA SER A 45 -1.81 8.79 6.52
C SER A 45 -3.10 8.29 5.88
N VAL A 46 -3.07 7.11 5.26
CA VAL A 46 -4.21 6.48 4.60
C VAL A 46 -4.47 5.12 5.21
N LYS A 47 -5.71 4.90 5.68
CA LYS A 47 -6.19 3.58 6.07
C LYS A 47 -6.56 2.80 4.82
N ALA A 48 -6.13 1.54 4.76
CA ALA A 48 -6.36 0.70 3.60
C ALA A 48 -6.57 -0.76 4.00
N ARG A 49 -7.22 -1.52 3.13
CA ARG A 49 -7.43 -2.96 3.29
C ARG A 49 -6.62 -3.73 2.26
N ILE A 50 -5.82 -4.68 2.70
CA ILE A 50 -4.97 -5.48 1.83
C ILE A 50 -5.83 -6.37 0.93
N THR A 51 -5.61 -6.26 -0.38
CA THR A 51 -6.33 -7.03 -1.41
C THR A 51 -5.48 -8.14 -2.00
N ALA A 52 -4.16 -7.96 -2.04
CA ALA A 52 -3.21 -8.97 -2.50
C ALA A 52 -1.84 -8.82 -1.84
N VAL A 53 -1.11 -9.93 -1.80
CA VAL A 53 0.31 -9.97 -1.46
C VAL A 53 1.02 -10.56 -2.66
N GLU A 54 1.93 -9.81 -3.24
CA GLU A 54 2.70 -10.22 -4.40
C GLU A 54 4.12 -10.58 -3.95
N LYS A 55 4.62 -11.73 -4.41
CA LYS A 55 5.98 -12.18 -4.14
C LYS A 55 6.67 -12.48 -5.45
N THR A 56 7.81 -11.84 -5.65
CA THR A 56 8.69 -12.07 -6.80
C THR A 56 10.09 -12.45 -6.31
N SER A 57 10.98 -12.80 -7.23
CA SER A 57 12.40 -13.02 -6.90
C SER A 57 13.11 -11.77 -6.40
N LEU A 58 12.58 -10.58 -6.66
CA LEU A 58 13.16 -9.29 -6.25
C LEU A 58 12.66 -8.81 -4.89
N GLY A 59 11.61 -9.42 -4.35
CA GLY A 59 11.02 -9.02 -3.08
C GLY A 59 9.52 -9.27 -3.02
N ALA A 60 8.92 -8.82 -1.93
CA ALA A 60 7.49 -8.91 -1.70
C ALA A 60 6.87 -7.51 -1.57
N SER A 61 5.67 -7.36 -2.12
CA SER A 61 4.88 -6.15 -2.05
C SER A 61 3.45 -6.47 -1.63
N VAL A 62 2.77 -5.45 -1.15
CA VAL A 62 1.35 -5.53 -0.78
C VAL A 62 0.56 -4.60 -1.67
N VAL A 63 -0.61 -5.05 -2.10
CA VAL A 63 -1.60 -4.20 -2.76
C VAL A 63 -2.80 -4.05 -1.84
N ALA A 64 -3.28 -2.83 -1.67
CA ALA A 64 -4.40 -2.50 -0.81
C ALA A 64 -5.32 -1.47 -1.47
N ASN A 65 -6.56 -1.40 -1.01
CA ASN A 65 -7.49 -0.34 -1.40
C ASN A 65 -7.69 0.61 -0.21
N ALA A 66 -7.66 1.92 -0.47
CA ALA A 66 -7.99 2.93 0.52
C ALA A 66 -9.41 2.66 1.06
N SER A 67 -9.53 2.69 2.38
CA SER A 67 -10.82 2.69 3.05
C SER A 67 -11.44 4.08 2.92
N ALA A 68 -12.76 4.13 2.68
CA ALA A 68 -13.52 5.38 2.63
C ALA A 68 -13.51 6.14 3.97
#